data_AF-A0A9D6FSH8-F1
#
_entry.id   AF-A0A9D6FSH8-F1
#
_cell.length_a   1.000
_cell.length_b   1.000
_cell.length_c   1.000
_cell.angle_alpha   90.00
_cell.angle_beta   90.00
_cell.angle_gamma   90.00
#
_symmetry.space_group_name_H-M   'P 1'
#
loop_
_entity.id
_entity.type
_entity.pdbx_description
1 polymer ?
#
loop_
_entity_poly.entity_id
_entity_poly.type
_entity_poly.pdbx_seq_one_letter_code
_entity_poly.pdbx_strand_id
1 'polypeptide(L)'
;MEILIVLLIMAVWLAAILFAVRGAKRKEKRVEGSSLLPVAPAYGGDVRVVDGREILFLERAGFRATLDVPWPGTACFTAVPQGRFAGHLHVAPETLAGSMSRLFGGQDLDVGDREFDALYVVRARPPEFARAALVPDVRGLIRSLGWQGEVRLSVSPSRLELRFTLGSNEPVGRAAFDKLVSCGLQIAEAIPRVEPGIVVIETKLQVSGTACQICGTPLEGALVECTRCTTLHHADCWEYNGRCSTFACGSLASRKAELRGR
;
A
#
# COMPACT_ATOMS: atom_id res chain seq x y z
N MET A 1 43.19 -22.88 -27.61
CA MET A 1 42.29 -22.73 -26.45
C MET A 1 42.32 -21.30 -25.91
N GLU A 2 43.50 -20.70 -25.74
CA GLU A 2 43.67 -19.32 -25.25
C GLU A 2 42.95 -18.25 -26.10
N ILE A 3 43.01 -18.35 -27.43
CA ILE A 3 42.31 -17.42 -28.34
C ILE A 3 40.79 -17.41 -28.12
N LEU A 4 40.18 -18.57 -27.82
CA LEU A 4 38.74 -18.69 -27.61
C LEU A 4 38.31 -17.98 -26.30
N ILE A 5 39.12 -18.09 -25.25
CA ILE A 5 38.87 -17.45 -23.95
C ILE A 5 38.93 -15.92 -24.09
N VAL A 6 39.91 -15.40 -24.81
CA VAL A 6 40.05 -13.96 -25.07
C VAL A 6 38.85 -13.41 -25.84
N LEU A 7 38.40 -14.12 -26.89
CA LEU A 7 37.22 -13.71 -27.67
C LEU A 7 35.94 -13.70 -26.83
N LEU A 8 35.76 -14.68 -25.92
CA LEU A 8 34.59 -14.75 -25.06
C LEU A 8 34.56 -13.62 -24.01
N ILE A 9 35.72 -13.29 -23.42
CA ILE A 9 35.87 -12.15 -22.51
C ILE A 9 35.55 -10.84 -23.25
N MET A 10 36.08 -10.66 -24.47
CA MET A 10 35.80 -9.50 -25.30
C MET A 10 34.31 -9.37 -25.65
N ALA A 11 33.63 -10.47 -25.96
CA ALA A 11 32.19 -10.47 -26.24
C ALA A 11 31.35 -10.07 -25.03
N VAL A 12 31.69 -10.57 -23.84
CA VAL A 12 31.01 -10.19 -22.57
C VAL A 12 31.24 -8.71 -22.27
N TRP A 13 32.47 -8.21 -22.40
CA TRP A 13 32.77 -6.79 -22.21
C TRP A 13 32.06 -5.89 -23.22
N LEU A 14 32.02 -6.28 -24.49
CA LEU A 14 31.30 -5.55 -25.52
C LEU A 14 29.79 -5.53 -25.22
N ALA A 15 29.20 -6.64 -24.79
CA ALA A 15 27.81 -6.71 -24.38
C ALA A 15 27.53 -5.80 -23.17
N ALA A 16 28.40 -5.80 -22.16
CA ALA A 16 28.29 -4.93 -20.99
C ALA A 16 28.41 -3.44 -21.35
N ILE A 17 29.36 -3.08 -22.24
CA ILE A 17 29.53 -1.70 -22.74
C ILE A 17 28.31 -1.27 -23.55
N LEU A 18 27.81 -2.11 -24.46
CA LEU A 18 26.60 -1.82 -25.24
C LEU A 18 25.38 -1.65 -24.33
N PHE A 19 25.28 -2.44 -23.27
CA PHE A 19 24.24 -2.29 -22.25
C PHE A 19 24.38 -0.96 -21.49
N ALA A 20 25.58 -0.60 -21.05
CA ALA A 20 25.87 0.66 -20.37
C ALA A 20 25.61 1.89 -21.25
N VAL A 21 26.05 1.89 -22.51
CA VAL A 21 25.83 2.97 -23.47
C VAL A 21 24.35 3.11 -23.82
N ARG A 22 23.63 2.00 -24.02
CA ARG A 22 22.17 2.02 -24.18
C ARG A 22 21.49 2.57 -22.93
N GLY A 23 21.96 2.22 -21.74
CA GLY A 23 21.49 2.77 -20.46
C GLY A 23 21.72 4.27 -20.33
N ALA A 24 22.89 4.77 -20.73
CA ALA A 24 23.23 6.19 -20.70
C ALA A 24 22.41 7.02 -21.70
N LYS A 25 22.30 6.59 -22.96
CA LYS A 25 21.44 7.26 -23.96
C LYS A 25 19.96 7.23 -23.57
N ARG A 26 19.51 6.18 -22.86
CA ARG A 26 18.16 6.12 -22.28
C ARG A 26 17.94 7.15 -21.18
N LYS A 27 18.96 7.45 -20.36
CA LYS A 27 18.88 8.52 -19.34
C LYS A 27 18.78 9.90 -19.96
N GLU A 28 19.44 10.14 -21.09
CA GLU A 28 19.44 11.44 -21.76
C GLU A 28 18.10 11.72 -22.47
N LYS A 29 17.57 10.76 -23.25
CA LYS A 29 16.23 10.86 -23.86
C LYS A 29 15.08 10.93 -22.84
N ARG A 30 15.33 10.55 -21.58
CA ARG A 30 14.36 10.61 -20.48
C ARG A 30 13.93 12.05 -20.18
N VAL A 31 14.79 13.03 -20.40
CA VAL A 31 14.57 14.41 -19.93
C VAL A 31 13.63 15.20 -20.85
N GLU A 32 13.61 14.90 -22.15
CA GLU A 32 12.90 15.73 -23.13
C GLU A 32 11.41 15.37 -23.35
N GLY A 33 10.99 14.14 -23.03
CA GLY A 33 9.66 13.63 -23.42
C GLY A 33 8.66 13.39 -22.29
N SER A 34 9.06 13.56 -21.02
CA SER A 34 8.23 13.16 -19.88
C SER A 34 7.98 14.28 -18.86
N SER A 35 8.08 15.54 -19.28
CA SER A 35 7.76 16.65 -18.36
C SER A 35 6.27 16.65 -18.03
N LEU A 36 5.97 16.69 -16.74
CA LEU A 36 4.63 16.75 -16.16
C LEU A 36 4.11 18.19 -16.09
N LEU A 37 5.00 19.18 -16.23
CA LEU A 37 4.68 20.61 -16.15
C LEU A 37 3.50 21.04 -17.04
N PRO A 38 3.40 20.59 -18.31
CA PRO A 38 2.28 21.00 -19.17
C PRO A 38 0.93 20.41 -18.77
N VAL A 39 0.93 19.33 -17.98
CA VAL A 39 -0.29 18.59 -17.63
C VAL A 39 -0.86 19.05 -16.29
N ALA A 40 0.00 19.50 -15.37
CA ALA A 40 -0.39 19.91 -14.02
C ALA A 40 -1.59 20.89 -13.96
N PRO A 41 -1.63 21.96 -14.78
CA PRO A 41 -2.71 22.95 -14.70
C PRO A 41 -4.08 22.37 -15.07
N ALA A 42 -4.13 21.39 -15.99
CA ALA A 42 -5.39 20.78 -16.44
C ALA A 42 -6.10 19.98 -15.33
N TYR A 43 -5.35 19.55 -14.32
CA TYR A 43 -5.86 18.77 -13.19
C TYR A 43 -5.83 19.54 -11.87
N GLY A 44 -5.49 20.84 -11.89
CA GLY A 44 -5.39 21.66 -10.69
C GLY A 44 -4.28 21.22 -9.74
N GLY A 45 -3.18 20.70 -10.28
CA GLY A 45 -2.04 20.19 -9.52
C GLY A 45 -0.77 21.01 -9.63
N ASP A 46 0.18 20.68 -8.76
CA ASP A 46 1.53 21.24 -8.76
C ASP A 46 2.56 20.16 -9.08
N VAL A 47 3.56 20.48 -9.90
CA VAL A 47 4.69 19.58 -10.15
C VAL A 47 5.83 19.95 -9.22
N ARG A 48 6.41 18.96 -8.55
CA ARG A 48 7.61 19.13 -7.73
C ARG A 48 8.67 18.13 -8.14
N VAL A 49 9.93 18.52 -8.03
CA VAL A 49 11.06 17.62 -8.26
C VAL A 49 11.44 16.96 -6.93
N VAL A 50 11.32 15.63 -6.84
CA VAL A 50 11.70 14.82 -5.68
C VAL A 50 12.72 13.79 -6.15
N ASP A 51 13.91 13.79 -5.56
CA ASP A 51 15.03 12.93 -5.95
C ASP A 51 15.35 12.98 -7.46
N GLY A 52 15.28 14.18 -8.05
CA GLY A 52 15.53 14.40 -9.48
C GLY A 52 14.40 13.90 -10.41
N ARG A 53 13.21 13.62 -9.88
CA ARG A 53 12.03 13.19 -10.65
C ARG A 53 10.89 14.18 -10.49
N GLU A 54 10.25 14.53 -11.59
CA GLU A 54 9.00 15.30 -11.54
C GLU A 54 7.86 14.42 -11.02
N ILE A 55 7.19 14.90 -9.98
CA ILE A 55 6.01 14.28 -9.39
C ILE A 55 4.90 15.32 -9.44
N LEU A 56 3.77 14.95 -10.04
CA LEU A 56 2.56 15.76 -10.05
C LEU A 56 1.76 15.47 -8.78
N PHE A 57 1.49 16.51 -7.99
CA PHE A 57 0.66 16.48 -6.79
C PHE A 57 -0.71 17.06 -7.12
N LEU A 58 -1.75 16.35 -6.69
CA LEU A 58 -3.15 16.67 -6.97
C LEU A 58 -3.94 16.60 -5.66
N GLU A 59 -4.87 17.52 -5.48
CA GLU A 59 -5.85 17.44 -4.40
C GLU A 59 -7.25 17.61 -4.98
N ARG A 60 -8.08 16.57 -4.83
CA ARG A 60 -9.44 16.55 -5.39
C ARG A 60 -10.32 15.64 -4.53
N ALA A 61 -11.59 16.00 -4.34
CA ALA A 61 -12.62 15.17 -3.70
C ALA A 61 -12.17 14.43 -2.40
N GLY A 62 -11.41 15.13 -1.56
CA GLY A 62 -10.95 14.62 -0.27
C GLY A 62 -9.84 13.55 -0.37
N PHE A 63 -9.06 13.53 -1.45
CA PHE A 63 -7.83 12.75 -1.53
C PHE A 63 -6.66 13.61 -2.01
N ARG A 64 -5.47 13.23 -1.53
CA ARG A 64 -4.20 13.70 -2.10
C ARG A 64 -3.70 12.62 -3.03
N ALA A 65 -3.47 12.97 -4.29
CA ALA A 65 -2.89 12.06 -5.25
C ALA A 65 -1.51 12.55 -5.70
N THR A 66 -0.65 11.59 -5.98
CA THR A 66 0.64 11.80 -6.61
C THR A 66 0.72 10.98 -7.88
N LEU A 67 1.43 11.50 -8.85
CA LEU A 67 1.69 10.81 -10.09
C LEU A 67 3.16 10.93 -10.43
N ASP A 68 3.79 9.78 -10.63
CA ASP A 68 5.21 9.60 -10.86
C ASP A 68 5.41 8.76 -12.13
N VAL A 69 6.46 9.07 -12.89
CA VAL A 69 6.91 8.31 -14.06
C VAL A 69 8.29 7.74 -13.73
N PRO A 70 8.35 6.65 -12.93
CA PRO A 70 9.61 6.18 -12.35
C PRO A 70 10.59 5.66 -13.41
N TRP A 71 10.08 5.20 -14.55
CA TRP A 71 10.86 4.75 -15.71
C TRP A 71 10.09 4.98 -17.01
N PRO A 72 10.76 5.05 -18.17
CA PRO A 72 10.10 5.10 -19.47
C PRO A 72 9.09 3.96 -19.62
N GLY A 73 7.89 4.29 -20.08
CA GLY A 73 6.81 3.34 -20.23
C GLY A 73 6.04 3.00 -18.95
N THR A 74 6.46 3.45 -17.76
CA THR A 74 5.69 3.22 -16.53
C THR A 74 5.24 4.53 -15.91
N ALA A 75 3.96 4.61 -15.58
CA ALA A 75 3.40 5.68 -14.78
C ALA A 75 2.65 5.08 -13.58
N CYS A 76 2.79 5.75 -12.44
CA CYS A 76 2.26 5.32 -11.15
C CYS A 76 1.41 6.44 -10.58
N PHE A 77 0.10 6.22 -10.52
CA PHE A 77 -0.83 7.07 -9.81
C PHE A 77 -1.02 6.52 -8.40
N THR A 78 -0.89 7.37 -7.39
CA THR A 78 -1.10 7.03 -6.00
C THR A 78 -2.11 7.99 -5.41
N ALA A 79 -3.14 7.50 -4.73
CA ALA A 79 -4.07 8.33 -3.99
C ALA A 79 -4.12 7.90 -2.51
N VAL A 80 -4.12 8.89 -1.63
CA VAL A 80 -4.29 8.74 -0.19
C VAL A 80 -5.62 9.39 0.18
N PRO A 81 -6.64 8.59 0.56
CA PRO A 81 -7.94 9.13 0.98
C PRO A 81 -7.82 9.82 2.35
N GLN A 82 -8.72 10.79 2.63
CA GLN A 82 -8.90 11.34 3.98
C GLN A 82 -9.52 10.34 4.99
N GLY A 83 -9.95 9.15 4.53
CA GLY A 83 -10.51 8.06 5.35
C GLY A 83 -9.73 6.75 5.18
N ARG A 84 -10.40 5.60 5.38
CA ARG A 84 -9.82 4.27 5.07
C ARG A 84 -10.59 3.57 3.97
N PHE A 85 -9.89 2.82 3.14
CA PHE A 85 -10.55 1.84 2.27
C PHE A 85 -10.97 0.61 3.08
N ALA A 86 -12.05 -0.04 2.67
CA ALA A 86 -12.67 -1.14 3.42
C ALA A 86 -11.85 -2.45 3.38
N GLY A 87 -10.85 -2.54 2.52
CA GLY A 87 -10.06 -3.76 2.37
C GLY A 87 -8.85 -3.61 1.47
N HIS A 88 -8.30 -4.77 1.12
CA HIS A 88 -7.24 -4.93 0.15
C HIS A 88 -7.83 -5.43 -1.17
N LEU A 89 -7.40 -4.84 -2.29
CA LEU A 89 -7.75 -5.29 -3.63
C LEU A 89 -6.51 -5.26 -4.50
N HIS A 90 -6.33 -6.28 -5.33
CA HIS A 90 -5.30 -6.35 -6.35
C HIS A 90 -5.92 -6.85 -7.65
N VAL A 91 -5.79 -6.06 -8.72
CA VAL A 91 -6.19 -6.42 -10.08
C VAL A 91 -4.98 -6.36 -10.98
N ALA A 92 -4.72 -7.41 -11.74
CA ALA A 92 -3.65 -7.47 -12.72
C ALA A 92 -4.13 -8.23 -13.97
N PRO A 93 -3.58 -7.97 -15.17
CA PRO A 93 -3.95 -8.73 -16.36
C PRO A 93 -3.61 -10.21 -16.18
N GLU A 94 -4.44 -11.06 -16.78
CA GLU A 94 -4.18 -12.48 -16.88
C GLU A 94 -2.93 -12.70 -17.76
N THR A 95 -1.94 -13.39 -17.21
CA THR A 95 -0.73 -13.81 -17.94
C THR A 95 -0.70 -15.33 -18.02
N LEU A 96 0.05 -15.90 -18.96
CA LEU A 96 0.24 -17.36 -19.06
C LEU A 96 0.66 -17.99 -17.71
N ALA A 97 1.51 -17.30 -16.95
CA ALA A 97 1.89 -17.73 -15.61
C ALA A 97 0.74 -17.60 -14.59
N GLY A 98 -0.10 -16.57 -14.72
CA GLY A 98 -1.33 -16.39 -13.95
C GLY A 98 -2.34 -17.53 -14.16
N SER A 99 -2.52 -17.97 -15.40
CA SER A 99 -3.43 -19.08 -15.73
C SER A 99 -2.99 -20.39 -15.10
N MET A 100 -1.67 -20.62 -15.00
CA MET A 100 -1.15 -21.77 -14.25
C MET A 100 -1.39 -21.61 -12.74
N SER A 101 -1.26 -20.41 -12.18
CA SER A 101 -1.52 -20.16 -10.76
C SER A 101 -2.97 -20.48 -10.37
N ARG A 102 -3.95 -20.29 -11.27
CA ARG A 102 -5.35 -20.69 -11.03
C ARG A 102 -5.49 -22.19 -10.82
N LEU A 103 -4.73 -23.00 -11.56
CA LEU A 103 -4.72 -24.47 -11.44
C LEU A 103 -4.15 -24.96 -10.10
N PHE A 104 -3.30 -24.16 -9.45
CA PHE A 104 -2.69 -24.50 -8.16
C PHE A 104 -3.41 -23.86 -6.96
N GLY A 105 -4.68 -23.48 -7.11
CA GLY A 105 -5.47 -22.90 -6.01
C GLY A 105 -5.03 -21.49 -5.62
N GLY A 106 -4.28 -20.81 -6.49
CA GLY A 106 -4.06 -19.37 -6.37
C GLY A 106 -5.40 -18.67 -6.52
N GLN A 107 -5.99 -18.29 -5.39
CA GLN A 107 -7.36 -17.83 -5.29
C GLN A 107 -7.60 -16.60 -6.19
N ASP A 108 -8.41 -16.78 -7.24
CA ASP A 108 -9.03 -15.73 -8.04
C ASP A 108 -10.47 -15.54 -7.57
N LEU A 109 -10.90 -14.27 -7.47
CA LEU A 109 -12.27 -13.91 -7.13
C LEU A 109 -13.02 -13.56 -8.41
N ASP A 110 -14.11 -14.27 -8.68
CA ASP A 110 -15.08 -13.91 -9.73
C ASP A 110 -15.89 -12.69 -9.27
N VAL A 111 -15.87 -11.61 -10.06
CA VAL A 111 -16.61 -10.37 -9.79
C VAL A 111 -17.99 -10.33 -10.45
N GLY A 112 -18.36 -11.39 -11.16
CA GLY A 112 -19.63 -11.56 -11.86
C GLY A 112 -19.65 -10.97 -13.27
N ASP A 113 -18.49 -10.70 -13.86
CA ASP A 113 -18.35 -10.09 -15.18
C ASP A 113 -17.41 -10.94 -16.03
N ARG A 114 -18.00 -11.90 -16.75
CA ARG A 114 -17.27 -12.94 -17.49
C ARG A 114 -16.22 -12.38 -18.45
N GLU A 115 -16.46 -11.22 -19.07
CA GLU A 115 -15.47 -10.58 -19.96
C GLU A 115 -14.29 -10.04 -19.15
N PHE A 116 -14.55 -9.43 -18.00
CA PHE A 116 -13.51 -8.92 -17.11
C PHE A 116 -12.72 -10.04 -16.45
N ASP A 117 -13.39 -11.05 -15.90
CA ASP A 117 -12.80 -12.20 -15.22
C ASP A 117 -11.95 -13.08 -16.17
N ALA A 118 -12.23 -13.03 -17.48
CA ALA A 118 -11.40 -13.68 -18.49
C ALA A 118 -10.07 -12.93 -18.77
N LEU A 119 -10.03 -11.62 -18.52
CA LEU A 119 -8.90 -10.75 -18.86
C LEU A 119 -8.02 -10.41 -17.66
N TYR A 120 -8.53 -10.53 -16.44
CA TYR A 120 -7.86 -10.08 -15.22
C TYR A 120 -7.89 -11.12 -14.10
N VAL A 121 -6.81 -11.15 -13.33
CA VAL A 121 -6.69 -11.79 -12.00
C VAL A 121 -7.18 -10.79 -10.97
N VAL A 122 -8.12 -11.19 -10.11
CA VAL A 122 -8.67 -10.35 -9.04
C VAL A 122 -8.47 -11.02 -7.69
N ARG A 123 -7.77 -10.33 -6.79
CA ARG A 123 -7.54 -10.78 -5.41
C ARG A 123 -8.00 -9.71 -4.45
N ALA A 124 -8.78 -10.08 -3.43
CA ALA A 124 -9.21 -9.12 -2.42
C ALA A 124 -9.37 -9.74 -1.04
N ARG A 125 -9.23 -8.88 -0.02
CA ARG A 125 -9.50 -9.20 1.37
C ARG A 125 -10.22 -8.02 2.04
N PRO A 126 -11.49 -8.19 2.43
CA PRO A 126 -12.30 -9.39 2.25
C PRO A 126 -12.83 -9.52 0.79
N PRO A 127 -13.30 -10.70 0.34
CA PRO A 127 -13.78 -10.92 -1.04
C PRO A 127 -14.89 -9.98 -1.51
N GLU A 128 -15.82 -9.64 -0.62
CA GLU A 128 -16.92 -8.71 -0.88
C GLU A 128 -16.41 -7.30 -1.24
N PHE A 129 -15.21 -6.93 -0.79
CA PHE A 129 -14.59 -5.67 -1.17
C PHE A 129 -14.28 -5.62 -2.66
N ALA A 130 -13.89 -6.73 -3.30
CA ALA A 130 -13.68 -6.74 -4.76
C ALA A 130 -14.95 -6.36 -5.50
N ARG A 131 -16.10 -6.93 -5.12
CA ARG A 131 -17.39 -6.67 -5.78
C ARG A 131 -17.85 -5.24 -5.58
N ALA A 132 -17.63 -4.70 -4.38
CA ALA A 132 -17.98 -3.33 -4.05
C ALA A 132 -17.05 -2.29 -4.71
N ALA A 133 -15.76 -2.60 -4.87
CA ALA A 133 -14.78 -1.71 -5.47
C ALA A 133 -14.74 -1.79 -7.01
N LEU A 134 -15.00 -2.97 -7.59
CA LEU A 134 -14.99 -3.22 -9.03
C LEU A 134 -16.39 -3.14 -9.62
N VAL A 135 -17.09 -2.04 -9.38
CA VAL A 135 -18.36 -1.74 -10.05
C VAL A 135 -18.18 -1.64 -11.59
N PRO A 136 -19.25 -1.76 -12.39
CA PRO A 136 -19.15 -1.75 -13.85
C PRO A 136 -18.32 -0.61 -14.43
N ASP A 137 -18.45 0.61 -13.89
CA ASP A 137 -17.71 1.78 -14.34
C ASP A 137 -16.21 1.63 -14.12
N VAL A 138 -15.78 1.16 -12.94
CA VAL A 138 -14.37 0.91 -12.62
C VAL A 138 -13.80 -0.18 -13.53
N ARG A 139 -14.55 -1.24 -13.81
CA ARG A 139 -14.14 -2.30 -14.74
C ARG A 139 -13.98 -1.77 -16.16
N GLY A 140 -14.90 -0.91 -16.61
CA GLY A 140 -14.81 -0.21 -17.90
C GLY A 140 -13.55 0.66 -17.99
N LEU A 141 -13.23 1.41 -16.95
CA LEU A 141 -12.03 2.24 -16.88
C LEU A 141 -10.75 1.38 -16.97
N ILE A 142 -10.66 0.31 -16.17
CA ILE A 142 -9.51 -0.61 -16.20
C ILE A 142 -9.33 -1.25 -17.58
N ARG A 143 -10.42 -1.74 -18.21
CA ARG A 143 -10.37 -2.29 -19.58
C ARG A 143 -9.90 -1.27 -20.59
N SER A 144 -10.34 -0.02 -20.47
CA SER A 144 -9.93 1.05 -21.37
C SER A 144 -8.41 1.32 -21.30
N LEU A 145 -7.78 1.10 -20.14
CA LEU A 145 -6.34 1.23 -19.96
C LEU A 145 -5.58 0.01 -20.51
N GLY A 146 -6.15 -1.19 -20.39
CA GLY A 146 -5.52 -2.46 -20.77
C GLY A 146 -5.17 -2.62 -22.25
N TRP A 147 -5.73 -1.80 -23.14
CA TRP A 147 -5.40 -1.87 -24.57
C TRP A 147 -3.94 -1.50 -24.90
N GLN A 148 -3.24 -0.80 -24.01
CA GLN A 148 -1.88 -0.29 -24.27
C GLN A 148 -0.79 -0.82 -23.34
N GLY A 149 -1.13 -1.64 -22.33
CA GLY A 149 -0.14 -2.12 -21.37
C GLY A 149 -0.70 -2.92 -20.20
N GLU A 150 0.19 -3.28 -19.29
CA GLU A 150 -0.15 -3.93 -18.03
C GLU A 150 -0.64 -2.90 -17.01
N VAL A 151 -1.88 -3.07 -16.56
CA VAL A 151 -2.49 -2.26 -15.50
C VAL A 151 -2.52 -3.08 -14.22
N ARG A 152 -1.94 -2.55 -13.15
CA ARG A 152 -2.06 -3.10 -11.80
C ARG A 152 -2.75 -2.09 -10.89
N LEU A 153 -3.93 -2.46 -10.39
CA LEU A 153 -4.62 -1.71 -9.34
C LEU A 153 -4.35 -2.39 -8.01
N SER A 154 -3.86 -1.64 -7.03
CA SER A 154 -3.67 -2.08 -5.66
C SER A 154 -4.37 -1.11 -4.72
N VAL A 155 -5.25 -1.62 -3.87
CA VAL A 155 -5.92 -0.86 -2.82
C VAL A 155 -5.55 -1.47 -1.49
N SER A 156 -5.24 -0.62 -0.52
CA SER A 156 -5.01 -0.96 0.88
C SER A 156 -5.73 0.08 1.74
N PRO A 157 -5.95 -0.16 3.05
CA PRO A 157 -6.69 0.78 3.89
C PRO A 157 -6.18 2.22 3.88
N SER A 158 -4.90 2.47 3.61
CA SER A 158 -4.29 3.81 3.62
C SER A 158 -3.94 4.36 2.25
N ARG A 159 -4.04 3.55 1.18
CA ARG A 159 -3.49 3.93 -0.12
C ARG A 159 -4.13 3.16 -1.26
N LEU A 160 -4.41 3.87 -2.33
CA LEU A 160 -4.66 3.35 -3.66
C LEU A 160 -3.40 3.58 -4.51
N GLU A 161 -2.96 2.55 -5.22
CA GLU A 161 -1.90 2.61 -6.23
C GLU A 161 -2.44 2.02 -7.54
N LEU A 162 -2.42 2.82 -8.60
CA LEU A 162 -2.66 2.39 -9.96
C LEU A 162 -1.34 2.49 -10.72
N ARG A 163 -0.77 1.35 -11.07
CA ARG A 163 0.46 1.26 -11.86
C ARG A 163 0.11 0.84 -13.27
N PHE A 164 0.65 1.58 -14.23
CA PHE A 164 0.51 1.29 -15.64
C PHE A 164 1.89 1.12 -16.26
N THR A 165 2.09 0.00 -16.97
CA THR A 165 3.34 -0.32 -17.66
C THR A 165 3.05 -0.61 -19.13
N LEU A 166 3.50 0.28 -20.01
CA LEU A 166 3.54 0.07 -21.45
C LEU A 166 4.51 -1.08 -21.75
N GLY A 167 4.12 -1.97 -22.67
CA GLY A 167 5.00 -3.04 -23.17
C GLY A 167 6.20 -2.52 -23.99
N SER A 168 6.26 -1.22 -24.24
CA SER A 168 7.34 -0.51 -24.93
C SER A 168 8.21 0.27 -23.96
N ASN A 169 9.51 0.40 -24.29
CA ASN A 169 10.40 1.37 -23.61
C ASN A 169 10.14 2.83 -24.03
N GLU A 170 9.08 3.09 -24.79
CA GLU A 170 8.72 4.43 -25.24
C GLU A 170 8.18 5.27 -24.06
N PRO A 171 8.48 6.57 -24.02
CA PRO A 171 7.88 7.47 -23.04
C PRO A 171 6.36 7.39 -23.10
N VAL A 172 5.71 7.49 -21.94
CA VAL A 172 4.25 7.61 -21.88
C VAL A 172 3.86 8.93 -22.53
N GLY A 173 3.25 8.87 -23.71
CA GLY A 173 2.78 10.07 -24.41
C GLY A 173 1.68 10.79 -23.63
N ARG A 174 1.52 12.10 -23.89
CA ARG A 174 0.54 12.95 -23.19
C ARG A 174 -0.87 12.38 -23.14
N ALA A 175 -1.38 11.83 -24.25
CA ALA A 175 -2.74 11.27 -24.30
C ALA A 175 -2.90 10.04 -23.37
N ALA A 176 -1.90 9.16 -23.32
CA ALA A 176 -1.90 8.01 -22.41
C ALA A 176 -1.79 8.47 -20.96
N PHE A 177 -1.01 9.52 -20.72
CA PHE A 177 -0.88 10.15 -19.41
C PHE A 177 -2.20 10.77 -18.93
N ASP A 178 -2.83 11.62 -19.74
CA ASP A 178 -4.12 12.25 -19.43
C ASP A 178 -5.20 11.19 -19.12
N LYS A 179 -5.19 10.10 -19.88
CA LYS A 179 -6.06 8.95 -19.65
C LYS A 179 -5.77 8.30 -18.30
N LEU A 180 -4.50 8.06 -17.95
CA LEU A 180 -4.12 7.46 -16.67
C LEU A 180 -4.56 8.33 -15.49
N VAL A 181 -4.32 9.65 -15.55
CA VAL A 181 -4.72 10.57 -14.47
C VAL A 181 -6.23 10.57 -14.32
N SER A 182 -6.95 10.73 -15.42
CA SER A 182 -8.42 10.73 -15.42
C SER A 182 -8.97 9.42 -14.86
N CYS A 183 -8.47 8.27 -15.32
CA CYS A 183 -8.88 6.96 -14.80
C CYS A 183 -8.52 6.80 -13.31
N GLY A 184 -7.31 7.18 -12.90
CA GLY A 184 -6.88 7.09 -11.50
C GLY A 184 -7.77 7.90 -10.56
N LEU A 185 -8.13 9.12 -10.95
CA LEU A 185 -9.05 9.97 -10.20
C LEU A 185 -10.46 9.35 -10.13
N GLN A 186 -11.02 8.91 -11.25
CA GLN A 186 -12.34 8.30 -11.29
C GLN A 186 -12.41 7.00 -10.46
N ILE A 187 -11.37 6.17 -10.51
CA ILE A 187 -11.28 4.95 -9.69
C ILE A 187 -11.19 5.32 -8.21
N ALA A 188 -10.39 6.32 -7.83
CA ALA A 188 -10.28 6.79 -6.45
C ALA A 188 -11.58 7.42 -5.90
N GLU A 189 -12.40 8.02 -6.76
CA GLU A 189 -13.73 8.53 -6.43
C GLU A 189 -14.76 7.40 -6.29
N ALA A 190 -14.67 6.34 -7.11
CA ALA A 190 -15.63 5.24 -7.13
C ALA A 190 -15.41 4.17 -6.04
N ILE A 191 -14.19 4.01 -5.53
CA ILE A 191 -13.92 2.96 -4.54
C ILE A 191 -14.56 3.29 -3.17
N PRO A 192 -15.33 2.35 -2.59
CA PRO A 192 -15.99 2.55 -1.29
C PRO A 192 -15.00 2.94 -0.19
N ARG A 193 -15.36 3.98 0.55
CA ARG A 193 -14.64 4.45 1.73
C ARG A 193 -15.38 3.99 2.98
N VAL A 194 -14.61 3.64 3.99
CA VAL A 194 -15.12 3.51 5.36
C VAL A 194 -14.65 4.77 6.06
N GLU A 195 -15.60 5.56 6.55
CA GLU A 195 -15.26 6.56 7.54
C GLU A 195 -14.57 5.83 8.70
N PRO A 196 -13.52 6.38 9.32
CA PRO A 196 -12.94 5.80 10.52
C PRO A 196 -13.98 5.87 11.65
N GLY A 197 -14.96 4.97 11.60
CA GLY A 197 -15.82 4.66 12.71
C GLY A 197 -14.91 4.08 13.77
N ILE A 198 -14.85 4.74 14.92
CA ILE A 198 -14.39 4.08 16.13
C ILE A 198 -15.40 2.96 16.35
N VAL A 199 -15.08 1.77 15.84
CA VAL A 199 -15.76 0.57 16.30
C VAL A 199 -15.26 0.41 17.73
N VAL A 200 -16.02 0.98 18.68
CA VAL A 200 -15.91 0.61 20.08
C VAL A 200 -16.36 -0.84 20.12
N ILE A 201 -15.44 -1.74 19.84
CA ILE A 201 -15.64 -3.14 20.14
C ILE A 201 -15.75 -3.11 21.66
N GLU A 202 -16.95 -3.39 22.19
CA GLU A 202 -17.10 -3.79 23.59
C GLU A 202 -16.38 -5.13 23.76
N THR A 203 -15.06 -5.10 23.67
CA THR A 203 -14.22 -6.10 24.26
C THR A 203 -14.50 -5.93 25.73
N LYS A 204 -15.27 -6.87 26.31
CA LYS A 204 -15.15 -7.15 27.73
C LYS A 204 -13.66 -7.34 27.94
N LEU A 205 -13.00 -6.30 28.46
CA LEU A 205 -11.64 -6.41 28.91
C LEU A 205 -11.72 -7.54 29.92
N GLN A 206 -11.30 -8.75 29.52
CA GLN A 206 -10.91 -9.73 30.50
C GLN A 206 -9.69 -9.09 31.12
N VAL A 207 -9.95 -8.28 32.15
CA VAL A 207 -8.95 -7.83 33.09
C VAL A 207 -8.40 -9.15 33.60
N SER A 208 -7.28 -9.60 33.03
CA SER A 208 -6.44 -10.68 33.55
C SER A 208 -5.77 -10.21 34.84
N GLY A 209 -6.52 -9.50 35.68
CA GLY A 209 -6.14 -8.95 36.96
C GLY A 209 -6.40 -9.96 38.06
N THR A 210 -6.10 -11.22 37.80
CA THR A 210 -5.86 -12.16 38.88
C THR A 210 -4.39 -12.24 39.21
N ALA A 211 -3.45 -11.83 38.35
CA ALA A 211 -2.01 -11.98 38.59
C ALA A 211 -1.22 -10.67 38.45
N CYS A 212 -0.21 -10.51 39.29
CA CYS A 212 0.72 -9.39 39.24
C CYS A 212 1.63 -9.52 38.01
N GLN A 213 1.72 -8.46 37.20
CA GLN A 213 2.51 -8.44 35.97
C GLN A 213 4.04 -8.46 36.20
N ILE A 214 4.50 -8.44 37.46
CA ILE A 214 5.91 -8.46 37.82
C ILE A 214 6.35 -9.88 38.18
N CYS A 215 5.62 -10.56 39.07
CA CYS A 215 5.97 -11.91 39.54
C CYS A 215 5.11 -13.02 38.91
N GLY A 216 4.01 -12.69 38.24
CA GLY A 216 3.08 -13.65 37.64
C GLY A 216 2.17 -14.38 38.63
N THR A 217 2.28 -14.13 39.94
CA THR A 217 1.46 -14.80 40.97
C THR A 217 0.12 -14.09 41.20
N PRO A 218 -0.88 -14.79 41.76
CA PRO A 218 -2.17 -14.19 42.07
C PRO A 218 -2.08 -12.93 42.97
N LEU A 219 -2.93 -11.94 42.68
CA LEU A 219 -3.03 -10.69 43.44
C LEU A 219 -3.77 -10.94 44.76
N GLU A 220 -3.00 -11.18 45.81
CA GLU A 220 -3.45 -11.45 47.18
C GLU A 220 -2.62 -10.61 48.17
N GLY A 221 -3.13 -10.42 49.39
CA GLY A 221 -2.41 -9.73 50.46
C GLY A 221 -2.33 -8.20 50.29
N ALA A 222 -1.16 -7.63 50.58
CA ALA A 222 -0.93 -6.19 50.49
C ALA A 222 -0.75 -5.74 49.03
N LEU A 223 -1.75 -5.01 48.52
CA LEU A 223 -1.79 -4.55 47.13
C LEU A 223 -1.63 -3.04 47.04
N VAL A 224 -1.03 -2.60 45.94
CA VAL A 224 -0.99 -1.21 45.51
C VAL A 224 -1.54 -1.08 44.10
N GLU A 225 -2.20 0.03 43.83
CA GLU A 225 -2.67 0.37 42.48
C GLU A 225 -1.88 1.55 41.91
N CYS A 226 -1.56 1.44 40.63
CA CYS A 226 -0.94 2.55 39.91
C CYS A 226 -1.92 3.74 39.85
N THR A 227 -1.46 4.92 40.27
CA THR A 227 -2.30 6.13 40.26
C THR A 227 -2.69 6.59 38.85
N ARG A 228 -1.94 6.16 37.82
CA ARG A 228 -2.15 6.55 36.41
C ARG A 228 -3.06 5.58 35.65
N CYS A 229 -2.80 4.28 35.73
CA CYS A 229 -3.52 3.26 34.93
C CYS A 229 -4.35 2.28 35.76
N THR A 230 -4.41 2.45 37.09
CA THR A 230 -5.17 1.62 38.04
C THR A 230 -4.81 0.13 38.06
N THR A 231 -3.70 -0.26 37.43
CA THR A 231 -3.20 -1.65 37.48
C THR A 231 -2.78 -2.01 38.90
N LEU A 232 -3.21 -3.18 39.37
CA LEU A 232 -2.85 -3.74 40.67
C LEU A 232 -1.51 -4.47 40.63
N HIS A 233 -0.73 -4.30 41.70
CA HIS A 233 0.54 -4.96 41.97
C HIS A 233 0.62 -5.36 43.44
N HIS A 234 1.42 -6.38 43.79
CA HIS A 234 1.83 -6.56 45.18
C HIS A 234 2.69 -5.37 45.63
N ALA A 235 2.54 -4.95 46.89
CA ALA A 235 3.33 -3.87 47.47
C ALA A 235 4.85 -4.12 47.28
N ASP A 236 5.31 -5.34 47.58
CA ASP A 236 6.72 -5.74 47.46
C ASP A 236 7.20 -5.73 46.00
N CYS A 237 6.35 -6.15 45.06
CA CYS A 237 6.67 -6.09 43.63
C CYS A 237 6.80 -4.65 43.14
N TRP A 238 5.95 -3.75 43.65
CA TRP A 238 6.03 -2.33 43.33
C TRP A 238 7.31 -1.71 43.87
N GLU A 239 7.68 -2.01 45.12
CA GLU A 239 8.93 -1.56 45.74
C GLU A 239 10.14 -2.08 44.98
N TYR A 240 10.14 -3.37 44.61
CA TYR A 240 11.19 -4.00 43.83
C TYR A 240 11.35 -3.38 42.42
N ASN A 241 10.25 -3.18 41.70
CA ASN A 241 10.29 -2.69 40.32
C ASN A 241 10.39 -1.15 40.23
N GLY A 242 10.04 -0.43 41.29
CA GLY A 242 10.10 1.03 41.42
C GLY A 242 9.10 1.81 40.54
N ARG A 243 8.32 1.14 39.69
CA ARG A 243 7.35 1.74 38.75
C ARG A 243 6.31 0.74 38.28
N CYS A 244 5.26 1.24 37.63
CA CYS A 244 4.26 0.38 36.98
C CYS A 244 4.87 -0.40 35.80
N SER A 245 4.65 -1.72 35.77
CA SER A 245 5.13 -2.61 34.69
C SER A 245 4.20 -2.69 33.46
N THR A 246 3.02 -2.05 33.51
CA THR A 246 2.13 -1.97 32.34
C THR A 246 2.80 -1.19 31.20
N PHE A 247 2.79 -1.78 30.00
CA PHE A 247 3.36 -1.18 28.80
C PHE A 247 2.87 0.28 28.61
N ALA A 248 3.81 1.18 28.32
CA ALA A 248 3.59 2.62 28.14
C ALA A 248 3.05 3.42 29.37
N CYS A 249 2.86 2.81 30.54
CA CYS A 249 2.46 3.55 31.74
C CYS A 249 3.66 4.19 32.46
N GLY A 250 4.57 3.36 33.00
CA GLY A 250 5.81 3.80 33.65
C GLY A 250 5.67 4.72 34.86
N SER A 251 4.47 4.87 35.44
CA SER A 251 4.26 5.75 36.61
C SER A 251 5.08 5.28 37.81
N LEU A 252 5.66 6.24 38.54
CA LEU A 252 6.37 6.04 39.82
C LEU A 252 5.44 6.11 41.03
N ALA A 253 4.22 6.62 40.85
CA ALA A 253 3.27 6.84 41.93
C ALA A 253 2.25 5.69 42.02
N SER A 254 2.15 5.09 43.20
CA SER A 254 1.09 4.15 43.58
C SER A 254 0.34 4.64 44.82
N ARG A 255 -0.82 4.03 45.06
CA ARG A 255 -1.56 4.17 46.32
C ARG A 255 -1.97 2.78 46.81
N LYS A 256 -2.18 2.62 48.11
CA LYS A 256 -2.70 1.36 48.65
C LYS A 256 -4.04 1.04 47.99
N ALA A 257 -4.20 -0.19 47.52
CA ALA A 257 -5.44 -0.63 46.92
C ALA A 257 -6.41 -1.02 48.04
N GLU A 258 -7.56 -0.36 48.10
CA GLU A 258 -8.67 -0.80 48.94
C GLU A 258 -9.43 -1.87 48.16
N LEU A 259 -9.42 -3.11 48.67
CA LEU A 259 -10.29 -4.16 48.16
C LEU A 259 -11.73 -3.77 48.49
N ARG A 260 -12.38 -3.05 47.56
CA ARG A 260 -13.82 -2.86 47.61
C ARG A 260 -14.43 -4.23 47.49
N GLY A 261 -15.04 -4.71 48.59
CA GLY A 261 -15.66 -6.02 48.66
C GLY A 261 -16.52 -6.25 47.42
N ARG A 262 -16.16 -7.30 46.67
CA ARG A 262 -16.98 -7.80 45.58
C ARG A 262 -18.20 -8.50 46.15
#